data_AF-A0A1H8USG4-F1
#
_entry.id   AF-A0A1H8USG4-F1
#
_cell.length_a   1.000
_cell.length_b   1.000
_cell.length_c   1.000
_cell.angle_alpha   90.00
_cell.angle_beta   90.00
_cell.angle_gamma   90.00
#
_symmetry.space_group_name_H-M   'P 1'
#
loop_
_entity.id
_entity.type
_entity.pdbx_description
1 polymer ?
#
loop_
_entity_poly.entity_id
_entity_poly.type
_entity_poly.pdbx_seq_one_letter_code
_entity_poly.pdbx_strand_id
1 'polypeptide(L)'
;MSLARRLHLSERRELRFVRGLQTVIILVLGLGLWFGNVGVVVNAGVGLIATFVPTYLERSHRIVMDAGLVLWITAAMFLHALGTLPLPGLDFLSPYQAVWWWDHLTHTFSASLVAGIAYATLRAVEVHSDGITLSPAFRFVYLLLFTMAFGVVWELLEFAIGEVARLSGTAGVLTQYGLDDTVLDLMYDTVGGLLVAIFGTVHLTGLSDQLAARLDARSTKR
;
A
#
# COMPACT_ATOMS: atom_id res chain seq x y z
N MET A 1 -3.42 -16.90 19.23
CA MET A 1 -4.81 -16.65 18.77
C MET A 1 -4.82 -15.28 18.10
N SER A 2 -4.84 -15.24 16.76
CA SER A 2 -4.64 -14.02 15.97
C SER A 2 -5.81 -13.03 16.09
N LEU A 3 -5.49 -11.74 16.21
CA LEU A 3 -6.41 -10.59 16.16
C LEU A 3 -7.32 -10.59 14.90
N ALA A 4 -6.92 -11.28 13.83
CA ALA A 4 -7.74 -11.49 12.63
C ALA A 4 -9.10 -12.14 12.93
N ARG A 5 -9.22 -12.88 14.04
CA ARG A 5 -10.47 -13.56 14.43
C ARG A 5 -11.50 -12.65 15.12
N ARG A 6 -11.15 -11.39 15.44
CA ARG A 6 -12.05 -10.47 16.17
C ARG A 6 -12.82 -9.49 15.29
N LEU A 7 -12.50 -9.39 13.99
CA LEU A 7 -13.13 -8.45 13.05
C LEU A 7 -13.91 -9.11 11.91
N HIS A 8 -14.20 -10.42 11.97
CA HIS A 8 -14.81 -11.24 10.89
C HIS A 8 -15.86 -10.53 10.01
N LEU A 9 -15.41 -9.76 9.03
CA LEU A 9 -16.16 -9.49 7.84
C LEU A 9 -16.06 -10.76 7.03
N SER A 10 -17.20 -11.33 6.63
CA SER A 10 -17.16 -12.40 5.65
C SER A 10 -16.47 -11.88 4.39
N GLU A 11 -15.69 -12.70 3.70
CA GLU A 11 -15.06 -12.39 2.40
C GLU A 11 -16.03 -11.65 1.43
N ARG A 12 -17.30 -12.06 1.42
CA ARG A 12 -18.36 -11.39 0.63
C ARG A 12 -18.59 -9.91 0.97
N ARG A 13 -18.38 -9.52 2.23
CA ARG A 13 -18.48 -8.13 2.71
C ARG A 13 -17.25 -7.33 2.30
N GLU A 14 -16.05 -7.90 2.45
CA GLU A 14 -14.80 -7.27 2.00
C GLU A 14 -14.85 -6.96 0.49
N LEU A 15 -15.29 -7.93 -0.32
CA LEU A 15 -15.48 -7.72 -1.76
C LEU A 15 -16.57 -6.67 -2.09
N ARG A 16 -17.61 -6.54 -1.26
CA ARG A 16 -18.59 -5.45 -1.40
C ARG A 16 -17.97 -4.10 -1.09
N PHE A 17 -17.13 -4.02 -0.06
CA PHE A 17 -16.38 -2.79 0.25
C PHE A 17 -15.42 -2.43 -0.88
N VAL A 18 -14.66 -3.39 -1.42
CA VAL A 18 -13.80 -3.18 -2.59
C VAL A 18 -14.58 -2.53 -3.73
N ARG A 19 -15.72 -3.10 -4.12
CA ARG A 19 -16.57 -2.55 -5.20
C ARG A 19 -17.11 -1.18 -4.87
N GLY A 20 -17.48 -0.93 -3.61
CA GLY A 20 -17.91 0.39 -3.15
C GLY A 20 -16.81 1.43 -3.31
N LEU A 21 -15.60 1.13 -2.85
CA LEU A 21 -14.44 2.00 -2.99
C LEU A 21 -14.08 2.24 -4.46
N GLN A 22 -14.05 1.20 -5.29
CA GLN A 22 -13.84 1.32 -6.74
C GLN A 22 -14.90 2.22 -7.40
N THR A 23 -16.16 2.11 -6.97
CA THR A 23 -17.24 2.98 -7.47
C THR A 23 -16.94 4.44 -7.13
N VAL A 24 -16.47 4.72 -5.92
CA VAL A 24 -16.08 6.10 -5.56
C VAL A 24 -14.88 6.57 -6.37
N ILE A 25 -13.86 5.73 -6.60
CA ILE A 25 -12.71 6.10 -7.46
C ILE A 25 -13.20 6.43 -8.88
N ILE A 26 -14.14 5.66 -9.44
CA ILE A 26 -14.73 5.92 -10.76
C ILE A 26 -15.47 7.27 -10.75
N LEU A 27 -16.21 7.60 -9.68
CA LEU A 27 -16.87 8.89 -9.56
C LEU A 27 -15.87 10.03 -9.47
N VAL A 28 -14.80 9.88 -8.68
CA VAL A 28 -13.69 10.86 -8.60
C VAL A 28 -13.08 11.07 -9.98
N LEU A 29 -12.81 9.99 -10.71
CA LEU A 29 -12.29 10.07 -12.08
C LEU A 29 -13.25 10.82 -13.01
N GLY A 30 -14.55 10.52 -12.94
CA GLY A 30 -15.59 11.21 -13.72
C GLY A 30 -15.68 12.71 -13.40
N LEU A 31 -15.59 13.07 -12.12
CA LEU A 31 -15.55 14.47 -11.68
C LEU A 31 -14.28 15.17 -12.15
N GLY A 32 -13.12 14.52 -12.07
CA GLY A 32 -11.86 15.03 -12.60
C GLY A 32 -11.95 15.34 -14.10
N LEU A 33 -12.55 14.43 -14.88
CA LEU A 33 -12.80 14.63 -16.31
C LEU A 33 -13.78 15.78 -16.56
N TRP A 34 -14.86 15.85 -15.78
CA TRP A 34 -15.89 16.89 -15.90
C TRP A 34 -15.34 18.29 -15.61
N PHE A 35 -14.50 18.42 -14.57
CA PHE A 35 -13.88 19.70 -14.19
C PHE A 35 -12.59 20.00 -14.95
N GLY A 36 -12.11 19.09 -15.81
CA GLY A 36 -10.86 19.25 -16.54
C GLY A 36 -9.61 19.22 -15.65
N ASN A 37 -9.68 18.60 -14.47
CA ASN A 37 -8.56 18.51 -13.54
C ASN A 37 -7.69 17.30 -13.85
N VAL A 38 -6.58 17.51 -14.55
CA VAL A 38 -5.65 16.46 -14.99
C VAL A 38 -5.05 15.70 -13.81
N GLY A 39 -4.71 16.38 -12.70
CA GLY A 39 -4.14 15.74 -11.50
C GLY A 39 -5.08 14.71 -10.90
N VAL A 40 -6.36 15.06 -10.75
CA VAL A 40 -7.41 14.14 -10.28
C VAL A 40 -7.60 12.98 -11.24
N VAL A 41 -7.63 13.25 -12.55
CA VAL A 41 -7.83 12.21 -13.58
C VAL A 41 -6.70 11.19 -13.56
N VAL A 42 -5.44 11.63 -13.50
CA VAL A 42 -4.30 10.72 -13.48
C VAL A 42 -4.27 9.91 -12.18
N ASN A 43 -4.43 10.56 -11.02
CA ASN A 43 -4.41 9.84 -9.73
C ASN A 43 -5.53 8.82 -9.61
N ALA A 44 -6.77 9.22 -9.91
CA ALA A 44 -7.90 8.30 -9.88
C ALA A 44 -7.80 7.20 -10.95
N GLY A 45 -7.29 7.52 -12.14
CA GLY A 45 -7.09 6.56 -13.22
C GLY A 45 -6.04 5.50 -12.89
N VAL A 46 -4.85 5.92 -12.44
CA VAL A 46 -3.77 5.03 -12.01
C VAL A 46 -4.23 4.20 -10.81
N GLY A 47 -4.85 4.84 -9.81
CA GLY A 47 -5.39 4.16 -8.64
C GLY A 47 -6.42 3.09 -9.02
N LEU A 48 -7.36 3.41 -9.91
CA LEU A 48 -8.36 2.47 -10.40
C LEU A 48 -7.72 1.26 -11.10
N ILE A 49 -6.75 1.49 -11.99
CA ILE A 49 -6.00 0.42 -12.67
C ILE A 49 -5.30 -0.48 -11.64
N ALA A 50 -4.64 0.12 -10.64
CA ALA A 50 -3.97 -0.63 -9.57
C ALA A 50 -4.94 -1.54 -8.80
N THR A 51 -6.20 -1.12 -8.58
CA THR A 51 -7.20 -1.98 -7.92
C THR A 51 -7.56 -3.25 -8.70
N PHE A 52 -7.28 -3.30 -10.02
CA PHE A 52 -7.53 -4.47 -10.86
C PHE A 52 -6.31 -5.40 -10.99
N VAL A 53 -5.15 -5.00 -10.48
CA VAL A 53 -3.93 -5.83 -10.48
C VAL A 53 -4.16 -7.20 -9.85
N PRO A 54 -4.82 -7.35 -8.67
CA PRO A 54 -5.10 -8.66 -8.11
C PRO A 54 -5.91 -9.57 -9.05
N THR A 55 -6.96 -9.02 -9.68
CA THR A 55 -7.79 -9.75 -10.64
C THR A 55 -6.99 -10.14 -11.89
N TYR A 56 -6.10 -9.27 -12.37
CA TYR A 56 -5.22 -9.58 -13.47
C TYR A 56 -4.27 -10.73 -13.12
N LEU A 57 -3.60 -10.68 -11.96
CA LEU A 57 -2.67 -11.71 -11.50
C LEU A 57 -3.36 -13.06 -11.27
N GLU A 58 -4.59 -13.06 -10.77
CA GLU A 58 -5.41 -14.27 -10.64
C GLU A 58 -5.67 -14.90 -12.02
N ARG A 59 -6.10 -14.11 -13.01
CA ARG A 59 -6.48 -14.62 -14.33
C ARG A 59 -5.29 -15.04 -15.18
N SER A 60 -4.19 -14.27 -15.14
CA SER A 60 -3.03 -14.47 -16.01
C SER A 60 -1.96 -15.37 -15.41
N HIS A 61 -1.77 -15.31 -14.08
CA HIS A 61 -0.70 -16.01 -13.38
C HIS A 61 -1.18 -16.99 -12.31
N ARG A 62 -2.51 -17.13 -12.11
CA ARG A 62 -3.12 -17.98 -11.06
C ARG A 62 -2.66 -17.65 -9.65
N ILE A 63 -2.26 -16.40 -9.42
CA ILE A 63 -1.88 -15.90 -8.10
C ILE A 63 -3.14 -15.34 -7.44
N VAL A 64 -3.65 -16.06 -6.44
CA VAL A 64 -4.86 -15.67 -5.70
C VAL A 64 -4.43 -14.86 -4.48
N MET A 65 -5.04 -13.69 -4.31
CA MET A 65 -4.89 -12.83 -3.12
C MET A 65 -6.12 -12.95 -2.24
N ASP A 66 -5.94 -12.90 -0.92
CA ASP A 66 -7.08 -12.85 -0.01
C ASP A 66 -7.85 -11.53 -0.15
N ALA A 67 -9.15 -11.56 0.13
CA ALA A 67 -10.01 -10.39 -0.02
C ALA A 67 -9.63 -9.22 0.91
N GLY A 68 -8.95 -9.49 2.02
CA GLY A 68 -8.40 -8.47 2.90
C GLY A 68 -7.26 -7.69 2.25
N LEU A 69 -6.33 -8.37 1.56
CA LEU A 69 -5.25 -7.75 0.80
C LEU A 69 -5.80 -6.94 -0.38
N VAL A 70 -6.79 -7.47 -1.10
CA VAL A 70 -7.46 -6.73 -2.18
C VAL A 70 -8.14 -5.47 -1.63
N LEU A 71 -8.80 -5.57 -0.48
CA LEU A 71 -9.39 -4.43 0.20
C LEU A 71 -8.34 -3.42 0.64
N TRP A 72 -7.19 -3.86 1.16
CA TRP A 72 -6.09 -2.98 1.55
C TRP A 72 -5.55 -2.19 0.36
N ILE A 73 -5.22 -2.87 -0.75
CA ILE A 73 -4.78 -2.23 -1.99
C ILE A 73 -5.81 -1.20 -2.45
N THR A 74 -7.08 -1.61 -2.49
CA THR A 74 -8.18 -0.74 -2.94
C THR A 74 -8.36 0.47 -2.01
N ALA A 75 -8.21 0.29 -0.70
CA ALA A 75 -8.31 1.37 0.28
C ALA A 75 -7.19 2.41 0.11
N ALA A 76 -5.95 1.98 -0.11
CA ALA A 76 -4.84 2.90 -0.38
C ALA A 76 -5.10 3.71 -1.66
N MET A 77 -5.51 3.05 -2.75
CA MET A 77 -5.81 3.73 -4.02
C MET A 77 -7.01 4.68 -3.91
N PHE A 78 -8.00 4.30 -3.10
CA PHE A 78 -9.14 5.16 -2.79
C PHE A 78 -8.74 6.43 -2.03
N LEU A 79 -7.90 6.30 -0.99
CA LEU A 79 -7.44 7.44 -0.20
C LEU A 79 -6.65 8.43 -1.06
N HIS A 80 -5.77 7.94 -1.93
CA HIS A 80 -5.03 8.75 -2.89
C HIS A 80 -5.97 9.48 -3.87
N ALA A 81 -6.87 8.75 -4.52
CA ALA A 81 -7.82 9.34 -5.48
C ALA A 81 -8.68 10.43 -4.80
N LEU A 82 -9.27 10.12 -3.64
CA LEU A 82 -10.09 11.07 -2.89
C LEU A 82 -9.28 12.26 -2.39
N GLY A 83 -8.02 12.04 -1.99
CA GLY A 83 -7.11 13.07 -1.51
C GLY A 83 -6.88 14.20 -2.51
N THR A 84 -6.93 13.89 -3.81
CA THR A 84 -6.76 14.87 -4.88
C THR A 84 -8.03 15.64 -5.24
N LEU A 85 -9.22 15.14 -4.88
CA LEU A 85 -10.49 15.72 -5.32
C LEU A 85 -10.82 16.97 -4.49
N PRO A 86 -11.02 18.16 -5.12
CA PRO A 86 -11.55 19.33 -4.42
C PRO A 86 -12.98 19.08 -3.93
N LEU A 87 -13.26 19.32 -2.65
CA LEU A 87 -14.56 19.03 -2.04
C LEU A 87 -15.29 20.30 -1.57
N PRO A 88 -16.60 20.44 -1.81
CA PRO A 88 -17.38 21.59 -1.35
C PRO A 88 -17.36 21.78 0.17
N GLY A 89 -17.24 20.69 0.94
CA GLY A 89 -17.15 20.74 2.41
C GLY A 89 -15.79 21.14 2.97
N LEU A 90 -14.80 21.40 2.11
CA LEU A 90 -13.44 21.80 2.47
C LEU A 90 -13.06 23.11 1.75
N ASP A 91 -14.02 24.03 1.57
CA ASP A 91 -13.82 25.29 0.84
C ASP A 91 -13.28 25.11 -0.59
N PHE A 92 -13.65 24.00 -1.25
CA PHE A 92 -13.14 23.58 -2.56
C PHE A 92 -11.61 23.35 -2.60
N LEU A 93 -11.01 23.05 -1.45
CA LEU A 93 -9.68 22.47 -1.35
C LEU A 93 -9.78 20.94 -1.42
N SER A 94 -8.69 20.31 -1.84
CA SER A 94 -8.56 18.85 -1.77
C SER A 94 -8.20 18.41 -0.35
N PRO A 95 -8.48 17.17 0.08
CA PRO A 95 -8.02 16.67 1.37
C PRO A 95 -6.50 16.78 1.58
N TYR A 96 -5.67 16.62 0.54
CA TYR A 96 -4.22 16.88 0.64
C TYR A 96 -3.90 18.30 1.09
N GLN A 97 -4.71 19.28 0.69
CA GLN A 97 -4.49 20.69 1.01
C GLN A 97 -5.16 21.10 2.34
N ALA A 98 -6.33 20.52 2.65
CA ALA A 98 -7.16 20.95 3.77
C ALA A 98 -6.96 20.13 5.05
N VAL A 99 -6.48 18.89 4.96
CA VAL A 99 -6.41 17.95 6.08
C VAL A 99 -4.96 17.57 6.35
N TRP A 100 -4.36 18.19 7.38
CA TRP A 100 -2.93 18.11 7.70
C TRP A 100 -2.35 16.69 7.89
N TRP A 101 -3.18 15.70 8.23
CA TRP A 101 -2.74 14.31 8.43
C TRP A 101 -3.01 13.41 7.22
N TRP A 102 -3.71 13.91 6.21
CA TRP A 102 -4.16 13.09 5.09
C TRP A 102 -2.98 12.47 4.36
N ASP A 103 -1.95 13.28 4.10
CA ASP A 103 -0.78 12.84 3.36
C ASP A 103 0.02 11.77 4.11
N HIS A 104 0.26 12.03 5.38
CA HIS A 104 0.85 11.08 6.32
C HIS A 104 0.12 9.73 6.35
N LEU A 105 -1.21 9.75 6.30
CA LEU A 105 -2.02 8.52 6.24
C LEU A 105 -1.80 7.79 4.92
N THR A 106 -1.83 8.50 3.78
CA THR A 106 -1.63 7.90 2.47
C THR A 106 -0.23 7.33 2.29
N HIS A 107 0.81 8.00 2.80
CA HIS A 107 2.18 7.48 2.84
C HIS A 107 2.29 6.23 3.69
N THR A 108 1.77 6.26 4.93
CA THR A 108 1.77 5.08 5.81
C THR A 108 1.08 3.87 5.15
N PHE A 109 -0.09 4.07 4.54
CA PHE A 109 -0.81 3.00 3.84
C PHE A 109 -0.05 2.50 2.62
N SER A 110 0.53 3.39 1.82
CA SER A 110 1.25 3.02 0.60
C SER A 110 2.55 2.29 0.93
N ALA A 111 3.32 2.78 1.88
CA ALA A 111 4.54 2.13 2.37
C ALA A 111 4.27 0.75 2.96
N SER A 112 3.13 0.55 3.63
CA SER A 112 2.74 -0.80 4.09
C SER A 112 2.50 -1.78 2.93
N LEU A 113 1.93 -1.32 1.81
CA LEU A 113 1.76 -2.14 0.61
C LEU A 113 3.12 -2.46 -0.03
N VAL A 114 4.01 -1.46 -0.13
CA VAL A 114 5.38 -1.63 -0.64
C VAL A 114 6.15 -2.63 0.22
N ALA A 115 6.04 -2.55 1.54
CA ALA A 115 6.65 -3.51 2.46
C ALA A 115 6.07 -4.93 2.25
N GLY A 116 4.77 -5.05 1.98
CA GLY A 116 4.14 -6.32 1.61
C GLY A 116 4.70 -6.92 0.32
N ILE A 117 4.93 -6.08 -0.70
CA ILE A 117 5.58 -6.47 -1.97
C ILE A 117 7.02 -6.92 -1.72
N ALA A 118 7.76 -6.18 -0.90
CA ALA A 118 9.12 -6.53 -0.49
C ALA A 118 9.15 -7.90 0.19
N TYR A 119 8.21 -8.15 1.11
CA TYR A 119 8.07 -9.43 1.79
C TYR A 119 7.78 -10.57 0.81
N ALA A 120 6.82 -10.39 -0.10
CA ALA A 120 6.47 -11.39 -1.09
C ALA A 120 7.68 -11.72 -2.01
N THR A 121 8.42 -10.69 -2.42
CA THR A 121 9.62 -10.82 -3.26
C THR A 121 10.72 -11.59 -2.52
N LEU A 122 11.01 -11.21 -1.27
CA LEU A 122 12.01 -11.88 -0.44
C LEU A 122 11.65 -13.35 -0.22
N ARG A 123 10.36 -13.62 0.05
CA ARG A 123 9.88 -14.98 0.27
C ARG A 123 9.97 -15.82 -1.00
N ALA A 124 9.70 -15.24 -2.17
CA ALA A 124 9.88 -15.93 -3.45
C ALA A 124 11.35 -16.34 -3.65
N VAL A 125 12.31 -15.45 -3.35
CA VAL A 125 13.75 -15.77 -3.43
C VAL A 125 14.12 -16.90 -2.46
N GLU A 126 13.67 -16.83 -1.21
CA GLU A 126 13.96 -17.85 -0.18
C GLU A 126 13.40 -19.24 -0.54
N VAL A 127 12.23 -19.30 -1.20
CA VAL A 127 11.61 -20.58 -1.59
C VAL A 127 12.24 -21.20 -2.83
N HIS A 128 12.78 -20.39 -3.75
CA HIS A 128 13.29 -20.85 -5.04
C HIS A 128 14.83 -20.89 -5.14
N SER A 129 15.54 -20.47 -4.09
CA SER A 129 16.99 -20.51 -4.04
C SER A 129 17.46 -21.53 -3.01
N ASP A 130 17.99 -22.65 -3.49
CA ASP A 130 18.60 -23.66 -2.62
C ASP A 130 19.77 -23.04 -1.84
N GLY A 131 19.79 -23.25 -0.52
CA GLY A 131 20.85 -22.76 0.37
C GLY A 131 20.66 -21.34 0.91
N ILE A 132 19.58 -20.63 0.55
CA ILE A 132 19.26 -19.33 1.15
C ILE A 132 18.29 -19.53 2.33
N THR A 133 18.80 -19.39 3.55
CA THR A 133 17.98 -19.31 4.76
C THR A 133 18.20 -17.97 5.44
N LEU A 134 17.16 -17.14 5.52
CA LEU A 134 17.28 -15.79 6.07
C LEU A 134 16.96 -15.79 7.56
N SER A 135 17.68 -15.00 8.34
CA SER A 135 17.34 -14.80 9.76
C SER A 135 16.16 -13.84 9.90
N PRO A 136 15.35 -13.93 10.97
CA PRO A 136 14.28 -12.96 11.23
C PRO A 136 14.79 -11.51 11.25
N ALA A 137 15.98 -11.27 11.83
CA ALA A 137 16.62 -9.96 11.86
C ALA A 137 16.95 -9.45 10.45
N PHE A 138 17.48 -10.31 9.57
CA PHE A 138 17.74 -9.94 8.19
C PHE A 138 16.46 -9.58 7.45
N ARG A 139 15.39 -10.38 7.58
CA ARG A 139 14.09 -10.08 6.95
C ARG A 139 13.56 -8.72 7.42
N PHE A 140 13.60 -8.45 8.72
CA PHE A 140 13.17 -7.16 9.27
C PHE A 140 13.93 -5.98 8.64
N VAL A 141 15.27 -6.04 8.64
CA VAL A 141 16.11 -4.97 8.07
C VAL A 141 15.88 -4.82 6.58
N TYR A 142 15.78 -5.93 5.84
CA TYR A 142 15.48 -5.91 4.41
C TYR A 142 14.17 -5.19 4.12
N LEU A 143 13.09 -5.53 4.83
CA LEU A 143 11.77 -4.92 4.60
C LEU A 143 11.82 -3.41 4.87
N LEU A 144 12.47 -3.00 5.95
CA LEU A 144 12.58 -1.59 6.30
C LEU A 144 13.40 -0.83 5.24
N LEU A 145 14.58 -1.34 4.87
CA LEU A 145 15.44 -0.70 3.88
C LEU A 145 14.81 -0.66 2.49
N PHE A 146 14.15 -1.74 2.07
CA PHE A 146 13.46 -1.77 0.78
C PHE A 146 12.34 -0.73 0.73
N THR A 147 11.52 -0.65 1.79
CA THR A 147 10.41 0.31 1.86
C THR A 147 10.92 1.74 1.84
N MET A 148 11.95 2.04 2.63
CA MET A 148 12.58 3.36 2.65
C MET A 148 13.24 3.72 1.31
N ALA A 149 13.93 2.78 0.68
CA ALA A 149 14.54 3.01 -0.63
C ALA A 149 13.46 3.30 -1.69
N PHE A 150 12.33 2.59 -1.65
CA PHE A 150 11.21 2.86 -2.52
C PHE A 150 10.59 4.23 -2.23
N GLY A 151 10.42 4.62 -0.96
CA GLY A 151 9.96 5.96 -0.57
C GLY A 151 10.85 7.05 -1.17
N VAL A 152 12.17 6.92 -1.04
CA VAL A 152 13.12 7.87 -1.67
C VAL A 152 12.95 7.92 -3.19
N VAL A 153 12.78 6.76 -3.85
CA VAL A 153 12.53 6.73 -5.30
C VAL A 153 11.20 7.42 -5.64
N TRP A 154 10.17 7.24 -4.82
CA TRP A 154 8.88 7.87 -5.01
C TRP A 154 8.97 9.39 -4.92
N GLU A 155 9.59 9.92 -3.87
CA GLU A 155 9.84 11.36 -3.70
C GLU A 155 10.59 11.97 -4.89
N LEU A 156 11.58 11.25 -5.42
CA LEU A 156 12.32 11.69 -6.60
C LEU A 156 11.46 11.68 -7.87
N LEU A 157 10.53 10.73 -8.01
CA LEU A 157 9.58 10.70 -9.11
C LEU A 157 8.59 11.87 -9.01
N GLU A 158 8.09 12.18 -7.81
CA GLU A 158 7.20 13.32 -7.59
C GLU A 158 7.90 14.65 -7.92
N PHE A 159 9.12 14.83 -7.42
CA PHE A 159 9.95 15.98 -7.78
C PHE A 159 10.13 16.09 -9.30
N ALA A 160 10.48 14.99 -9.97
CA ALA A 160 10.70 14.97 -11.41
C ALA A 160 9.42 15.30 -12.20
N ILE A 161 8.28 14.75 -11.80
CA ILE A 161 6.97 15.02 -12.43
C ILE A 161 6.56 16.49 -12.21
N GLY A 162 6.77 17.02 -11.00
CA GLY A 162 6.54 18.42 -10.67
C GLY A 162 7.39 19.36 -11.53
N GLU A 163 8.68 19.04 -11.69
CA GLU A 163 9.59 19.85 -12.50
C GLU A 163 9.25 19.79 -14.00
N VAL A 164 8.87 18.61 -14.52
CA VAL A 164 8.39 18.47 -15.91
C VAL A 164 7.13 19.29 -16.13
N ALA A 165 6.18 19.29 -15.19
CA ALA A 165 4.97 20.09 -15.28
C ALA A 165 5.28 21.60 -15.28
N ARG A 166 6.20 22.03 -14.41
CA ARG A 166 6.68 23.41 -14.32
C ARG A 166 7.32 23.87 -15.64
N LEU A 167 8.20 23.05 -16.22
CA LEU A 167 8.88 23.34 -17.48
C LEU A 167 7.94 23.33 -18.69
N SER A 168 6.91 22.49 -18.65
CA SER A 168 5.92 22.35 -19.74
C SER A 168 4.78 23.36 -19.63
N GLY A 169 4.70 24.14 -18.54
CA GLY A 169 3.61 25.07 -18.28
C GLY A 169 2.26 24.38 -18.02
N THR A 170 2.25 23.10 -17.67
CA THR A 170 1.05 22.34 -17.35
C THR A 170 0.75 22.39 -15.87
N ALA A 171 -0.53 22.28 -15.49
CA ALA A 171 -0.90 22.08 -14.09
C ALA A 171 -0.23 20.80 -13.54
N GLY A 172 0.37 20.89 -12.35
CA GLY A 172 1.03 19.75 -11.69
C GLY A 172 0.07 18.58 -11.50
N VAL A 173 0.57 17.37 -11.76
CA VAL A 173 -0.19 16.11 -11.62
C VAL A 173 0.04 15.46 -10.27
N LEU A 174 1.29 15.52 -9.79
CA LEU A 174 1.72 15.22 -8.43
C LEU A 174 2.40 16.50 -7.92
N THR A 175 2.06 16.91 -6.71
CA THR A 175 2.57 18.17 -6.15
C THR A 175 3.42 17.83 -4.94
N GLN A 176 4.73 18.00 -5.09
CA GLN A 176 5.62 18.05 -3.95
C GLN A 176 5.48 19.43 -3.28
N TYR A 177 5.06 19.47 -2.02
CA TYR A 177 4.79 20.75 -1.35
C TYR A 177 6.05 21.39 -0.78
N GLY A 178 7.11 20.62 -0.55
CA GLY A 178 8.42 21.15 -0.14
C GLY A 178 9.37 20.08 0.40
N LEU A 179 10.49 20.52 0.98
CA LEU A 179 11.46 19.62 1.63
C LEU A 179 10.93 19.07 2.96
N ASP A 180 10.22 19.89 3.73
CA ASP A 180 9.64 19.46 5.02
C ASP A 180 8.61 18.35 4.82
N ASP A 181 7.85 18.44 3.73
CA ASP A 181 6.88 17.46 3.24
C ASP A 181 7.55 16.12 2.95
N THR A 182 8.54 16.12 2.04
CA THR A 182 9.36 14.94 1.72
C THR A 182 9.98 14.27 2.95
N VAL A 183 10.43 15.05 3.95
CA VAL A 183 10.97 14.47 5.18
C VAL A 183 9.87 13.78 5.99
N LEU A 184 8.69 14.39 6.10
CA LEU A 184 7.54 13.80 6.77
C LEU A 184 7.07 12.54 6.05
N ASP A 185 7.02 12.56 4.72
CA ASP A 185 6.64 11.41 3.88
C ASP A 185 7.56 10.23 4.14
N LEU A 186 8.88 10.43 4.12
CA LEU A 186 9.84 9.39 4.47
C LEU A 186 9.70 8.91 5.93
N MET A 187 9.30 9.78 6.86
CA MET A 187 9.01 9.38 8.24
C MET A 187 7.78 8.48 8.31
N TYR A 188 6.69 8.81 7.61
CA TYR A 188 5.48 7.99 7.59
C TYR A 188 5.63 6.71 6.75
N ASP A 189 6.50 6.73 5.74
CA ASP A 189 6.95 5.54 5.03
C ASP A 189 7.70 4.60 5.97
N THR A 190 8.55 5.15 6.84
CA THR A 190 9.22 4.38 7.91
C THR A 190 8.17 3.73 8.81
N VAL A 191 7.12 4.45 9.22
CA VAL A 191 6.05 3.92 10.06
C VAL A 191 5.32 2.78 9.35
N GLY A 192 4.91 2.96 8.08
CA GLY A 192 4.26 1.91 7.29
C GLY A 192 5.13 0.67 7.12
N GLY A 193 6.42 0.88 6.82
CA GLY A 193 7.42 -0.17 6.71
C GLY A 193 7.64 -0.92 8.03
N LEU A 194 7.72 -0.21 9.16
CA LEU A 194 7.86 -0.81 10.49
C LEU A 194 6.63 -1.63 10.87
N LEU A 195 5.42 -1.14 10.62
CA LEU A 195 4.19 -1.88 10.93
C LEU A 195 4.19 -3.24 10.25
N VAL A 196 4.56 -3.28 8.96
CA VAL A 196 4.62 -4.54 8.20
C VAL A 196 5.84 -5.38 8.58
N ALA A 197 7.00 -4.78 8.79
CA ALA A 197 8.20 -5.51 9.20
C ALA A 197 8.01 -6.18 10.58
N ILE A 198 7.40 -5.48 11.53
CA ILE A 198 7.04 -6.05 12.85
C ILE A 198 6.00 -7.15 12.67
N PHE A 199 4.92 -6.91 11.93
CA PHE A 199 3.88 -7.91 11.74
C PHE A 199 4.41 -9.17 11.03
N GLY A 200 5.14 -9.01 9.93
CA GLY A 200 5.75 -10.08 9.14
C GLY A 200 6.83 -10.85 9.89
N THR A 201 7.55 -10.22 10.82
CA THR A 201 8.64 -10.88 11.56
C THR A 201 8.15 -11.48 12.90
N VAL A 202 7.31 -10.76 13.66
CA VAL A 202 6.86 -11.19 15.00
C VAL A 202 5.77 -12.25 14.94
N HIS A 203 4.81 -12.16 14.02
CA HIS A 203 3.69 -13.11 13.99
C HIS A 203 4.03 -14.46 13.35
N LEU A 204 5.02 -14.52 12.45
CA LEU A 204 5.35 -15.77 11.76
C LEU A 204 6.37 -16.62 12.52
N THR A 205 7.31 -16.01 13.24
CA THR A 205 8.31 -16.77 14.01
C THR A 205 7.65 -17.52 15.18
N GLY A 206 6.84 -16.83 16.00
CA GLY A 206 6.16 -17.45 17.14
C GLY A 206 5.09 -18.49 16.77
N LEU A 207 4.43 -18.36 15.61
CA LEU A 207 3.48 -19.36 15.12
C LEU A 207 4.20 -20.61 14.57
N SER A 208 5.33 -20.41 13.89
CA SER A 208 6.15 -21.50 13.36
C SER A 208 6.77 -22.32 14.49
N ASP A 209 7.29 -21.66 15.53
CA ASP A 209 7.83 -22.33 16.73
C ASP A 209 6.76 -23.13 17.47
N GLN A 210 5.54 -22.59 17.59
CA GLN A 210 4.41 -23.29 18.22
C GLN A 210 3.93 -24.50 17.40
N LEU A 211 4.01 -24.45 16.07
CA LEU A 211 3.65 -25.56 15.20
C LEU A 211 4.72 -26.66 15.22
N ALA A 212 6.00 -26.29 15.19
CA ALA A 212 7.12 -27.21 15.33
C ALA A 212 7.05 -27.98 16.66
N ALA A 213 6.89 -27.26 17.78
CA ALA A 213 6.77 -27.86 19.10
C ALA A 213 5.59 -28.85 19.22
N ARG A 214 4.48 -28.62 18.50
CA ARG A 214 3.32 -29.54 18.50
C ARG A 214 3.52 -30.78 17.66
N LEU A 215 4.31 -30.71 16.59
CA LEU A 215 4.65 -31.87 15.76
C LEU A 215 5.65 -32.76 16.49
N ASP A 216 6.65 -32.17 17.15
CA ASP A 216 7.65 -32.90 17.95
C ASP A 216 7.01 -33.61 19.17
N ALA A 217 6.08 -32.94 19.86
CA ALA A 217 5.33 -33.52 20.97
C ALA A 217 4.40 -34.67 20.57
N ARG A 218 4.01 -34.75 19.29
CA ARG A 218 3.25 -35.89 18.73
C ARG A 218 4.17 -37.03 18.29
N SER A 219 5.38 -36.73 17.86
CA SER A 219 6.38 -37.74 17.47
C SER A 219 6.96 -38.49 18.67
N THR A 220 7.05 -37.85 19.85
CA THR A 220 7.59 -38.46 21.09
C THR A 220 6.58 -39.32 21.86
N LYS A 221 5.30 -39.35 21.42
CA LYS A 221 4.24 -40.20 21.99
C LYS A 221 3.93 -41.46 21.17
N ARG A 222 4.71 -41.75 20.13
CA ARG A 222 4.70 -43.02 19.38
C ARG A 222 5.95 -43.81 19.75
#